data_AF-A0A6A5FNF2-F1
#
_entry.id   AF-A0A6A5FNF2-F1
#
_cell.length_a   1.000
_cell.length_b   1.000
_cell.length_c   1.000
_cell.angle_alpha   90.00
_cell.angle_beta   90.00
_cell.angle_gamma   90.00
#
_symmetry.space_group_name_H-M   'P 1'
#
loop_
_entity.id
_entity.type
_entity.pdbx_description
1 polymer ?
#
loop_
_entity_poly.entity_id
_entity_poly.type
_entity_poly.pdbx_seq_one_letter_code
_entity_poly.pdbx_strand_id
1 'polypeptide(L)'
;MCYDPTAVVGASLIIVPGSTTSCCLLFHNTRVHQAVKTRNLGDMSADNCGGNVSVPLRNLLNSIQCIRDRVRDGESNESDGAFNLSNFWDTLNQAVKAVSQEATKLSLAFSQPPLPSQQDGEKLAESTLKSVLSLSTVYYWLPKSQGVSLRRQVRDATVEVLEGVLQLVEVILSSPLQSLSQDQLTSTGSVWSACDHFAQLPQDNKAAVLIVLSNQVGVVKDAIEEIEQALSEAQDPFVDVLDDDQEPRGNQDTYWSENDRRVIGPCQGLMKASAACLRKLTSAVRANGDVTTSQHLAQLDDLADITKDLSPGVDDLALCLYPPMDYSGVEENVSKLAALLKKVLEIIRSSHVCGESQLTWVQFLDGAVDHNLQKAKDLIQQDS
;
A
#
# COMPACT_ATOMS: atom_id res chain seq x y z
N MET A 1 -26.98 52.08 -12.21
CA MET A 1 -25.56 52.37 -12.49
C MET A 1 -24.89 52.57 -11.14
N CYS A 2 -24.44 51.47 -10.54
CA CYS A 2 -23.03 51.06 -10.51
C CYS A 2 -22.23 51.91 -9.51
N TYR A 3 -22.11 51.39 -8.28
CA TYR A 3 -21.03 51.74 -7.38
C TYR A 3 -20.47 50.44 -6.80
N ASP A 4 -19.26 50.16 -7.25
CA ASP A 4 -18.27 49.23 -6.71
C ASP A 4 -17.55 49.93 -5.54
N PRO A 5 -17.19 49.18 -4.48
CA PRO A 5 -15.84 49.36 -3.98
C PRO A 5 -15.15 48.03 -3.63
N THR A 6 -14.21 47.67 -4.49
CA THR A 6 -12.90 47.09 -4.17
C THR A 6 -12.37 47.45 -2.77
N ALA A 7 -12.00 46.43 -2.00
CA ALA A 7 -10.61 46.13 -1.62
C ALA A 7 -10.54 45.35 -0.30
N VAL A 8 -10.08 44.09 -0.31
CA VAL A 8 -9.06 43.59 0.63
C VAL A 8 -8.20 42.52 -0.05
N VAL A 9 -6.99 42.95 -0.42
CA VAL A 9 -5.67 42.29 -0.28
C VAL A 9 -5.61 40.75 -0.35
N GLY A 10 -4.85 40.28 -1.35
CA GLY A 10 -4.52 38.88 -1.54
C GLY A 10 -3.47 38.32 -0.57
N ALA A 11 -3.56 37.01 -0.39
CA ALA A 11 -2.45 36.14 -0.05
C ALA A 11 -2.70 34.80 -0.78
N SER A 12 -1.99 34.59 -1.89
CA SER A 12 -1.89 33.28 -2.52
C SER A 12 -0.96 32.42 -1.67
N LEU A 13 -1.53 31.45 -0.94
CA LEU A 13 -0.73 30.41 -0.30
C LEU A 13 -0.48 29.30 -1.32
N ILE A 14 0.74 29.30 -1.86
CA ILE A 14 1.31 28.20 -2.62
C ILE A 14 1.57 27.06 -1.62
N ILE A 15 0.81 25.97 -1.71
CA ILE A 15 1.13 24.74 -0.98
C ILE A 15 2.09 23.93 -1.85
N VAL A 16 3.34 23.86 -1.41
CA VAL A 16 4.37 22.93 -1.87
C VAL A 16 4.08 21.55 -1.27
N PRO A 17 4.01 20.46 -2.04
CA PRO A 17 3.89 19.12 -1.46
C PRO A 17 5.26 18.67 -0.95
N GLY A 18 5.44 18.68 0.36
CA GLY A 18 6.61 18.15 1.05
C GLY A 18 6.30 16.78 1.66
N SER A 19 7.07 15.78 1.20
CA SER A 19 7.58 14.61 1.93
C SER A 19 6.76 14.07 3.11
N THR A 20 6.06 12.95 2.89
CA THR A 20 5.65 12.04 3.96
C THR A 20 6.73 10.98 4.15
N THR A 21 7.65 11.24 5.08
CA THR A 21 8.60 10.25 5.61
C THR A 21 7.81 9.18 6.36
N SER A 22 7.88 7.95 5.85
CA SER A 22 7.36 6.76 6.51
C SER A 22 8.27 6.40 7.68
N CYS A 23 7.76 6.47 8.90
CA CYS A 23 8.50 6.09 10.10
C CYS A 23 8.16 4.65 10.45
N CYS A 24 9.09 3.73 10.18
CA CYS A 24 9.10 2.36 10.68
C CYS A 24 9.11 2.35 12.21
N LEU A 25 8.09 1.77 12.85
CA LEU A 25 8.14 1.40 14.26
C LEU A 25 8.01 -0.13 14.40
N LEU A 26 9.16 -0.74 14.68
CA LEU A 26 9.36 -2.12 15.06
C LEU A 26 8.65 -2.46 16.38
N PHE A 27 8.08 -3.66 16.40
CA PHE A 27 7.52 -4.34 17.56
C PHE A 27 8.51 -4.42 18.73
N HIS A 28 8.05 -4.08 19.94
CA HIS A 28 8.58 -4.65 21.18
C HIS A 28 7.46 -5.24 22.03
N ASN A 29 7.47 -6.57 22.07
CA ASN A 29 6.66 -7.45 22.88
C ASN A 29 7.07 -7.30 24.35
N THR A 30 6.23 -6.71 25.19
CA THR A 30 6.42 -6.75 26.64
C THR A 30 5.11 -7.13 27.33
N ARG A 31 5.06 -8.36 27.82
CA ARG A 31 4.07 -8.84 28.80
C ARG A 31 4.14 -7.98 30.06
N VAL A 32 3.02 -7.42 30.51
CA VAL A 32 2.86 -6.94 31.89
C VAL A 32 1.53 -7.42 32.46
N HIS A 33 1.63 -7.98 33.67
CA HIS A 33 0.63 -8.67 34.45
C HIS A 33 -0.59 -7.82 34.89
N GLN A 34 -1.68 -8.56 35.12
CA GLN A 34 -2.87 -8.23 35.91
C GLN A 34 -2.73 -7.15 36.99
N ALA A 35 -3.71 -6.25 37.02
CA ALA A 35 -4.21 -5.68 38.27
C ALA A 35 -5.74 -5.49 38.18
N VAL A 36 -6.47 -6.43 38.78
CA VAL A 36 -7.90 -6.32 39.08
C VAL A 36 -8.07 -5.23 40.13
N LYS A 37 -8.82 -4.18 39.82
CA LYS A 37 -9.32 -3.22 40.81
C LYS A 37 -10.82 -3.12 40.72
N THR A 38 -11.48 -3.98 41.51
CA THR A 38 -12.87 -3.86 41.93
C THR A 38 -13.13 -2.48 42.52
N ARG A 39 -14.06 -1.73 41.93
CA ARG A 39 -14.70 -0.59 42.58
C ARG A 39 -16.22 -0.72 42.48
N ASN A 40 -16.75 -1.09 43.64
CA ASN A 40 -18.10 -0.94 44.19
C ASN A 40 -19.23 -0.46 43.28
N LEU A 41 -20.23 -1.34 43.23
CA LEU A 41 -21.64 -1.09 43.02
C LEU A 41 -22.15 0.09 43.85
N GLY A 42 -22.75 1.06 43.17
CA GLY A 42 -23.57 2.13 43.72
C GLY A 42 -24.84 2.23 42.88
N ASP A 43 -25.97 2.12 43.57
CA ASP A 43 -27.33 1.78 43.18
C ASP A 43 -28.03 2.66 42.11
N MET A 44 -28.88 1.97 41.33
CA MET A 44 -30.15 2.35 40.69
C MET A 44 -30.42 3.80 40.21
N SER A 45 -30.58 3.94 38.89
CA SER A 45 -31.82 4.48 38.33
C SER A 45 -32.25 3.65 37.12
N ALA A 46 -33.35 2.92 37.29
CA ALA A 46 -34.02 2.19 36.24
C ALA A 46 -34.79 3.16 35.34
N ASP A 47 -34.28 3.35 34.12
CA ASP A 47 -35.09 3.71 32.95
C ASP A 47 -34.76 2.69 31.85
N ASN A 48 -35.17 1.45 32.11
CA ASN A 48 -35.01 0.33 31.21
C ASN A 48 -36.32 0.17 30.41
N CYS A 49 -36.57 1.07 29.47
CA CYS A 49 -37.62 0.92 28.45
C CYS A 49 -37.24 1.55 27.09
N GLY A 50 -35.94 1.65 26.78
CA GLY A 50 -35.42 1.93 25.44
C GLY A 50 -34.63 0.72 24.97
N GLY A 51 -35.13 0.00 23.96
CA GLY A 51 -34.44 -1.16 23.39
C GLY A 51 -32.99 -0.83 23.04
N ASN A 52 -32.06 -1.72 23.42
CA ASN A 52 -30.64 -1.44 23.34
C ASN A 52 -30.16 -1.43 21.88
N VAL A 53 -30.20 -0.27 21.22
CA VAL A 53 -29.77 -0.05 19.82
C VAL A 53 -28.33 -0.50 19.56
N SER A 54 -27.52 -0.72 20.60
CA SER A 54 -26.19 -1.34 20.46
C SER A 54 -26.22 -2.78 19.97
N VAL A 55 -27.33 -3.53 20.16
CA VAL A 55 -27.42 -4.94 19.72
C VAL A 55 -27.45 -5.05 18.19
N PRO A 56 -28.35 -4.34 17.46
CA PRO A 56 -28.32 -4.30 16.00
C PRO A 56 -26.97 -3.87 15.42
N LEU A 57 -26.34 -2.84 16.01
CA LEU A 57 -25.04 -2.34 15.57
C LEU A 57 -23.89 -3.33 15.81
N ARG A 58 -23.89 -4.07 16.93
CA ARG A 58 -22.90 -5.14 17.16
C ARG A 58 -23.09 -6.29 16.18
N ASN A 59 -24.33 -6.67 15.87
CA ASN A 59 -24.62 -7.71 14.88
C ASN A 59 -24.17 -7.27 13.48
N LEU A 60 -24.41 -6.01 13.13
CA LEU A 60 -23.88 -5.41 11.90
C LEU A 60 -22.35 -5.49 11.87
N LEU A 61 -21.68 -5.06 12.92
CA LEU A 61 -20.22 -5.08 13.03
C LEU A 61 -19.66 -6.49 12.77
N ASN A 62 -20.16 -7.50 13.47
CA ASN A 62 -19.73 -8.89 13.31
C ASN A 62 -19.99 -9.41 11.89
N SER A 63 -21.12 -9.03 11.29
CA SER A 63 -21.48 -9.44 9.94
C SER A 63 -20.53 -8.84 8.90
N ILE A 64 -20.23 -7.54 9.00
CA ILE A 64 -19.30 -6.87 8.10
C ILE A 64 -17.87 -7.43 8.27
N GLN A 65 -17.44 -7.74 9.51
CA GLN A 65 -16.13 -8.38 9.75
C GLN A 65 -16.03 -9.70 9.00
N CYS A 66 -17.04 -10.56 9.12
CA CYS A 66 -17.09 -11.84 8.40
C CYS A 66 -17.07 -11.65 6.86
N ILE A 67 -17.82 -10.66 6.35
CA ILE A 67 -17.85 -10.36 4.91
C ILE A 67 -16.47 -9.88 4.43
N ARG A 68 -15.84 -8.95 5.16
CA ARG A 68 -14.50 -8.43 4.87
C ARG A 68 -13.48 -9.56 4.81
N ASP A 69 -13.48 -10.45 5.79
CA ASP A 69 -12.52 -11.55 5.85
C ASP A 69 -12.67 -12.48 4.63
N ARG A 70 -13.92 -12.80 4.24
CA ARG A 70 -14.20 -13.57 3.02
C ARG A 70 -13.78 -12.85 1.73
N VAL A 71 -13.98 -11.54 1.63
CA VAL A 71 -13.54 -10.76 0.47
C VAL A 71 -12.01 -10.74 0.39
N ARG A 72 -11.34 -10.62 1.54
CA ARG A 72 -9.87 -10.64 1.64
C ARG A 72 -9.28 -11.98 1.18
N ASP A 73 -9.89 -13.11 1.57
CA ASP A 73 -9.50 -14.45 1.10
C ASP A 73 -9.57 -14.57 -0.43
N GLY A 74 -10.53 -13.87 -1.05
CA GLY A 74 -10.49 -13.57 -2.47
C GLY A 74 -10.87 -14.73 -3.39
N GLU A 75 -11.56 -15.76 -2.90
CA GLU A 75 -12.11 -16.83 -3.74
C GLU A 75 -13.01 -16.25 -4.84
N SER A 76 -12.95 -16.81 -6.05
CA SER A 76 -13.80 -16.37 -7.16
C SER A 76 -15.06 -17.22 -7.19
N ASN A 77 -16.21 -16.59 -7.43
CA ASN A 77 -17.35 -17.33 -7.95
C ASN A 77 -17.07 -17.60 -9.44
N GLU A 78 -16.76 -18.85 -9.78
CA GLU A 78 -16.74 -19.25 -11.18
C GLU A 78 -18.17 -19.15 -11.72
N SER A 79 -18.38 -18.29 -12.72
CA SER A 79 -19.66 -18.21 -13.43
C SER A 79 -19.41 -18.49 -14.90
N ASP A 80 -20.08 -19.52 -15.45
CA ASP A 80 -20.00 -19.89 -16.87
C ASP A 80 -20.71 -18.91 -17.82
N GLY A 81 -21.21 -17.78 -17.29
CA GLY A 81 -21.95 -16.77 -18.04
C GLY A 81 -21.05 -15.78 -18.80
N ALA A 82 -21.59 -15.20 -19.87
CA ALA A 82 -20.93 -14.09 -20.56
C ALA A 82 -20.79 -12.87 -19.64
N PHE A 83 -19.56 -12.55 -19.25
CA PHE A 83 -19.25 -11.39 -18.41
C PHE A 83 -19.29 -10.10 -19.23
N ASN A 84 -19.97 -9.07 -18.71
CA ASN A 84 -20.02 -7.73 -19.31
C ASN A 84 -19.32 -6.71 -18.42
N LEU A 85 -18.15 -6.24 -18.89
CA LEU A 85 -17.29 -5.33 -18.14
C LEU A 85 -17.94 -3.96 -17.86
N SER A 86 -18.69 -3.40 -18.82
CA SER A 86 -19.38 -2.11 -18.62
C SER A 86 -20.45 -2.21 -17.55
N ASN A 87 -21.30 -3.23 -17.63
CA ASN A 87 -22.36 -3.46 -16.65
C ASN A 87 -21.79 -3.75 -15.26
N PHE A 88 -20.66 -4.45 -15.18
CA PHE A 88 -19.94 -4.65 -13.93
C PHE A 88 -19.54 -3.32 -13.30
N TRP A 89 -18.85 -2.43 -14.04
CA TRP A 89 -18.41 -1.14 -13.51
C TRP A 89 -19.58 -0.23 -13.13
N ASP A 90 -20.64 -0.19 -13.92
CA ASP A 90 -21.84 0.59 -13.60
C ASP A 90 -22.49 0.10 -12.30
N THR A 91 -22.64 -1.21 -12.15
CA THR A 91 -23.24 -1.82 -10.95
C THR A 91 -22.35 -1.64 -9.73
N LEU A 92 -21.02 -1.78 -9.89
CA LEU A 92 -20.05 -1.59 -8.82
C LEU A 92 -20.11 -0.15 -8.30
N ASN A 93 -20.08 0.84 -9.19
CA ASN A 93 -20.18 2.25 -8.84
C ASN A 93 -21.50 2.59 -8.12
N GLN A 94 -22.61 1.97 -8.51
CA GLN A 94 -23.88 2.13 -7.81
C GLN A 94 -23.85 1.50 -6.40
N ALA A 95 -23.26 0.31 -6.25
CA ALA A 95 -23.12 -0.35 -4.96
C ALA A 95 -22.24 0.44 -4.00
N VAL A 96 -21.11 0.98 -4.48
CA VAL A 96 -20.22 1.85 -3.68
C VAL A 96 -20.94 3.12 -3.23
N LYS A 97 -21.69 3.78 -4.12
CA LYS A 97 -22.51 4.95 -3.76
C LYS A 97 -23.56 4.62 -2.71
N ALA A 98 -24.20 3.45 -2.80
CA ALA A 98 -25.16 3.02 -1.80
C ALA A 98 -24.50 2.84 -0.42
N VAL A 99 -23.30 2.24 -0.35
CA VAL A 99 -22.55 2.11 0.91
C VAL A 99 -22.23 3.48 1.51
N SER A 100 -21.72 4.42 0.70
CA SER A 100 -21.43 5.80 1.15
C SER A 100 -22.67 6.51 1.70
N GLN A 101 -23.84 6.34 1.05
CA GLN A 101 -25.10 6.91 1.52
C GLN A 101 -25.58 6.27 2.83
N GLU A 102 -25.49 4.95 2.96
CA GLU A 102 -25.87 4.26 4.20
C GLU A 102 -24.93 4.60 5.35
N ALA A 103 -23.62 4.71 5.10
CA ALA A 103 -22.66 5.19 6.10
C ALA A 103 -23.00 6.60 6.59
N THR A 104 -23.38 7.50 5.68
CA THR A 104 -23.81 8.87 6.02
C THR A 104 -25.08 8.85 6.87
N LYS A 105 -26.10 8.07 6.48
CA LYS A 105 -27.34 7.93 7.24
C LYS A 105 -27.08 7.39 8.63
N LEU A 106 -26.26 6.34 8.73
CA LEU A 106 -25.88 5.72 9.99
C LEU A 106 -25.16 6.74 10.87
N SER A 107 -24.18 7.45 10.33
CA SER A 107 -23.46 8.48 11.07
C SER A 107 -24.41 9.58 11.61
N LEU A 108 -25.23 10.17 10.74
CA LEU A 108 -26.15 11.24 11.13
C LEU A 108 -27.19 10.78 12.16
N ALA A 109 -27.74 9.57 12.00
CA ALA A 109 -28.77 9.03 12.89
C ALA A 109 -28.28 8.86 14.34
N PHE A 110 -26.98 8.59 14.53
CA PHE A 110 -26.37 8.39 15.85
C PHE A 110 -25.59 9.62 16.36
N SER A 111 -25.68 10.75 15.64
CA SER A 111 -24.89 11.94 15.95
C SER A 111 -25.52 12.88 16.98
N GLN A 112 -26.85 12.92 17.10
CA GLN A 112 -27.55 13.82 18.02
C GLN A 112 -28.81 13.16 18.60
N PRO A 113 -29.22 13.53 19.83
CA PRO A 113 -30.51 13.12 20.38
C PRO A 113 -31.71 13.69 19.59
N PRO A 114 -32.86 13.00 19.59
CA PRO A 114 -33.07 11.68 20.16
C PRO A 114 -32.42 10.60 19.31
N LEU A 115 -31.86 9.59 19.97
CA LEU A 115 -31.31 8.42 19.27
C LEU A 115 -32.42 7.64 18.58
N PRO A 116 -32.08 6.87 17.51
CA PRO A 116 -33.06 6.06 16.80
C PRO A 116 -33.77 5.12 17.76
N SER A 117 -35.05 4.86 17.51
CA SER A 117 -35.75 3.79 18.21
C SER A 117 -35.08 2.44 17.91
N GLN A 118 -35.34 1.41 18.72
CA GLN A 118 -34.79 0.07 18.44
C GLN A 118 -35.14 -0.40 17.02
N GLN A 119 -36.41 -0.21 16.61
CA GLN A 119 -36.88 -0.60 15.28
C GLN A 119 -36.19 0.19 14.16
N ASP A 120 -35.95 1.49 14.36
CA ASP A 120 -35.28 2.32 13.36
C ASP A 120 -33.77 2.02 13.30
N GLY A 121 -33.14 1.73 14.45
CA GLY A 121 -31.77 1.24 14.52
C GLY A 121 -31.58 -0.11 13.83
N GLU A 122 -32.54 -1.03 13.98
CA GLU A 122 -32.56 -2.31 13.26
C GLU A 122 -32.66 -2.10 11.74
N LYS A 123 -33.56 -1.21 11.28
CA LYS A 123 -33.68 -0.89 9.84
C LYS A 123 -32.42 -0.24 9.28
N LEU A 124 -31.79 0.68 10.01
CA LEU A 124 -30.54 1.31 9.60
C LEU A 124 -29.40 0.29 9.49
N ALA A 125 -29.29 -0.61 10.47
CA ALA A 125 -28.32 -1.69 10.44
C ALA A 125 -28.56 -2.66 9.28
N GLU A 126 -29.80 -3.07 9.05
CA GLU A 126 -30.19 -3.95 7.94
C GLU A 126 -29.89 -3.31 6.58
N SER A 127 -30.25 -2.03 6.41
CA SER A 127 -29.99 -1.27 5.19
C SER A 127 -28.48 -1.15 4.90
N THR A 128 -27.68 -0.87 5.92
CA THR A 128 -26.22 -0.82 5.81
C THR A 128 -25.64 -2.18 5.44
N LEU A 129 -26.08 -3.26 6.11
CA LEU A 129 -25.64 -4.62 5.82
C LEU A 129 -25.98 -5.02 4.38
N LYS A 130 -27.19 -4.67 3.90
CA LYS A 130 -27.63 -4.96 2.54
C LYS A 130 -26.74 -4.26 1.50
N SER A 131 -26.38 -3.00 1.72
CA SER A 131 -25.47 -2.26 0.82
C SER A 131 -24.07 -2.87 0.80
N VAL A 132 -23.54 -3.24 1.97
CA VAL A 132 -22.25 -3.94 2.10
C VAL A 132 -22.25 -5.30 1.40
N LEU A 133 -23.30 -6.10 1.59
CA LEU A 133 -23.47 -7.38 0.91
C LEU A 133 -23.57 -7.20 -0.60
N SER A 134 -24.30 -6.19 -1.06
CA SER A 134 -24.42 -5.86 -2.49
C SER A 134 -23.05 -5.53 -3.08
N LEU A 135 -22.28 -4.65 -2.45
CA LEU A 135 -20.92 -4.31 -2.90
C LEU A 135 -20.03 -5.55 -3.00
N SER A 136 -20.01 -6.35 -1.94
CA SER A 136 -19.20 -7.58 -1.88
C SER A 136 -19.63 -8.61 -2.94
N THR A 137 -20.94 -8.73 -3.19
CA THR A 137 -21.48 -9.61 -4.23
C THR A 137 -21.04 -9.17 -5.62
N VAL A 138 -21.10 -7.87 -5.91
CA VAL A 138 -20.66 -7.33 -7.21
C VAL A 138 -19.16 -7.55 -7.42
N TYR A 139 -18.33 -7.40 -6.37
CA TYR A 139 -16.90 -7.77 -6.45
C TYR A 139 -16.72 -9.21 -6.93
N TYR A 140 -17.48 -10.17 -6.39
CA TYR A 140 -17.37 -11.57 -6.79
C TYR A 140 -17.83 -11.85 -8.24
N TRP A 141 -18.48 -10.90 -8.91
CA TRP A 141 -18.81 -11.02 -10.33
C TRP A 141 -17.62 -10.82 -11.25
N LEU A 142 -16.52 -10.20 -10.77
CA LEU A 142 -15.32 -9.98 -11.58
C LEU A 142 -14.52 -11.29 -11.71
N PRO A 143 -14.48 -11.92 -12.89
CA PRO A 143 -13.82 -13.20 -13.04
C PRO A 143 -12.31 -13.01 -13.15
N LYS A 144 -11.54 -14.04 -12.78
CA LYS A 144 -10.08 -14.05 -12.93
C LYS A 144 -9.63 -13.90 -14.39
N SER A 145 -10.49 -14.25 -15.34
CA SER A 145 -10.25 -14.09 -16.78
C SER A 145 -10.18 -12.64 -17.24
N GLN A 146 -10.58 -11.66 -16.42
CA GLN A 146 -10.33 -10.23 -16.68
C GLN A 146 -8.95 -9.77 -16.19
N GLY A 147 -8.16 -10.67 -15.60
CA GLY A 147 -6.84 -10.38 -15.05
C GLY A 147 -6.83 -10.38 -13.52
N VAL A 148 -5.83 -11.06 -12.96
CA VAL A 148 -5.64 -11.20 -11.51
C VAL A 148 -5.23 -9.88 -10.89
N SER A 149 -4.41 -9.08 -11.58
CA SER A 149 -3.96 -7.78 -11.08
C SER A 149 -5.10 -6.77 -10.93
N LEU A 150 -5.99 -6.69 -11.93
CA LEU A 150 -7.21 -5.88 -11.86
C LEU A 150 -8.10 -6.34 -10.70
N ARG A 151 -8.37 -7.64 -10.64
CA ARG A 151 -9.22 -8.22 -9.61
C ARG A 151 -8.67 -7.98 -8.20
N ARG A 152 -7.35 -8.01 -8.03
CA ARG A 152 -6.67 -7.69 -6.77
C ARG A 152 -6.95 -6.26 -6.35
N GLN A 153 -6.82 -5.29 -7.24
CA GLN A 153 -7.08 -3.88 -6.91
C GLN A 153 -8.55 -3.61 -6.56
N VAL A 154 -9.50 -4.21 -7.29
CA VAL A 154 -10.92 -4.10 -6.94
C VAL A 154 -11.22 -4.75 -5.59
N ARG A 155 -10.61 -5.90 -5.30
CA ARG A 155 -10.71 -6.56 -3.99
C ARG A 155 -10.21 -5.64 -2.89
N ASP A 156 -9.00 -5.10 -3.04
CA ASP A 156 -8.34 -4.31 -2.01
C ASP A 156 -9.14 -3.03 -1.72
N ALA A 157 -9.63 -2.32 -2.76
CA ALA A 157 -10.53 -1.19 -2.60
C ALA A 157 -11.88 -1.57 -1.95
N THR A 158 -12.40 -2.75 -2.24
CA THR A 158 -13.61 -3.26 -1.57
C THR A 158 -13.34 -3.49 -0.09
N VAL A 159 -12.21 -4.12 0.26
CA VAL A 159 -11.78 -4.34 1.65
C VAL A 159 -11.64 -3.01 2.39
N GLU A 160 -11.02 -1.99 1.78
CA GLU A 160 -10.88 -0.65 2.36
C GLU A 160 -12.24 -0.01 2.70
N VAL A 161 -13.24 -0.12 1.82
CA VAL A 161 -14.60 0.35 2.10
C VAL A 161 -15.21 -0.40 3.30
N LEU A 162 -15.06 -1.72 3.34
CA LEU A 162 -15.59 -2.54 4.44
C LEU A 162 -14.92 -2.19 5.77
N GLU A 163 -13.60 -1.97 5.77
CA GLU A 163 -12.84 -1.53 6.93
C GLU A 163 -13.27 -0.14 7.40
N GLY A 164 -13.49 0.80 6.49
CA GLY A 164 -14.03 2.11 6.83
C GLY A 164 -15.40 2.02 7.51
N VAL A 165 -16.31 1.18 6.99
CA VAL A 165 -17.65 1.02 7.58
C VAL A 165 -17.54 0.34 8.95
N LEU A 166 -16.65 -0.64 9.11
CA LEU A 166 -16.38 -1.25 10.41
C LEU A 166 -15.92 -0.22 11.43
N GLN A 167 -14.93 0.59 11.07
CA GLN A 167 -14.41 1.64 11.94
C GLN A 167 -15.50 2.64 12.32
N LEU A 168 -16.37 3.05 11.39
CA LEU A 168 -17.50 3.92 11.68
C LEU A 168 -18.46 3.29 12.71
N VAL A 169 -18.82 2.01 12.54
CA VAL A 169 -19.71 1.31 13.48
C VAL A 169 -19.06 1.17 14.86
N GLU A 170 -17.76 0.89 14.92
CA GLU A 170 -16.99 0.85 16.17
C GLU A 170 -16.97 2.19 16.89
N VAL A 171 -16.76 3.29 16.15
CA VAL A 171 -16.78 4.65 16.71
C VAL A 171 -18.16 5.01 17.24
N ILE A 172 -19.23 4.66 16.53
CA ILE A 172 -20.61 4.86 16.99
C ILE A 172 -20.87 4.06 18.27
N LEU A 173 -20.41 2.81 18.35
CA LEU A 173 -20.61 1.94 19.53
C LEU A 173 -19.80 2.39 20.76
N SER A 174 -18.66 3.07 20.55
CA SER A 174 -17.73 3.50 21.60
C SER A 174 -17.92 4.94 22.06
N SER A 175 -18.55 5.79 21.24
CA SER A 175 -18.78 7.20 21.57
C SER A 175 -20.01 7.38 22.47
N PRO A 176 -19.98 8.29 23.47
CA PRO A 176 -21.19 8.73 24.14
C PRO A 176 -22.06 9.47 23.11
N LEU A 177 -23.15 8.84 22.68
CA LEU A 177 -24.07 9.23 21.60
C LEU A 177 -24.87 10.53 21.88
N GLN A 178 -24.21 11.56 22.40
CA GLN A 178 -24.81 12.81 22.87
C GLN A 178 -24.52 13.98 21.91
N SER A 179 -23.47 13.88 21.08
CA SER A 179 -23.12 14.85 20.05
C SER A 179 -22.20 14.22 19.00
N LEU A 180 -22.25 14.76 17.77
CA LEU A 180 -21.38 14.36 16.66
C LEU A 180 -19.91 14.52 17.08
N SER A 181 -19.21 13.40 17.27
CA SER A 181 -17.81 13.43 17.69
C SER A 181 -16.89 13.68 16.50
N GLN A 182 -15.70 14.24 16.76
CA GLN A 182 -14.67 14.38 15.74
C GLN A 182 -14.29 13.02 15.16
N ASP A 183 -14.24 11.98 15.99
CA ASP A 183 -13.93 10.61 15.57
C ASP A 183 -15.01 10.06 14.63
N GLN A 184 -16.27 10.39 14.86
CA GLN A 184 -17.38 9.99 14.00
C GLN A 184 -17.31 10.70 12.64
N LEU A 185 -16.99 12.00 12.63
CA LEU A 185 -16.76 12.75 11.40
C LEU A 185 -15.57 12.19 10.61
N THR A 186 -14.45 11.94 11.29
CA THR A 186 -13.25 11.38 10.66
C THR A 186 -13.53 9.98 10.09
N SER A 187 -14.14 9.09 10.85
CA SER A 187 -14.48 7.73 10.37
C SER A 187 -15.51 7.74 9.23
N THR A 188 -16.48 8.65 9.25
CA THR A 188 -17.40 8.84 8.11
C THR A 188 -16.65 9.34 6.87
N GLY A 189 -15.74 10.30 7.05
CA GLY A 189 -14.87 10.81 5.98
C GLY A 189 -13.94 9.73 5.40
N SER A 190 -13.42 8.83 6.22
CA SER A 190 -12.63 7.67 5.77
C SER A 190 -13.45 6.75 4.86
N VAL A 191 -14.72 6.47 5.19
CA VAL A 191 -15.61 5.69 4.30
C VAL A 191 -15.80 6.41 2.96
N TRP A 192 -16.05 7.72 2.97
CA TRP A 192 -16.20 8.50 1.73
C TRP A 192 -14.94 8.44 0.87
N SER A 193 -13.77 8.65 1.48
CA SER A 193 -12.49 8.58 0.76
C SER A 193 -12.27 7.20 0.12
N ALA A 194 -12.59 6.11 0.83
CA ALA A 194 -12.50 4.76 0.29
C ALA A 194 -13.50 4.53 -0.85
N CYS A 195 -14.71 5.05 -0.74
CA CYS A 195 -15.71 4.99 -1.81
C CYS A 195 -15.29 5.80 -3.05
N ASP A 196 -14.74 7.00 -2.86
CA ASP A 196 -14.31 7.88 -3.95
C ASP A 196 -13.11 7.33 -4.72
N HIS A 197 -12.29 6.49 -4.08
CA HIS A 197 -11.16 5.81 -4.72
C HIS A 197 -11.59 4.92 -5.90
N PHE A 198 -12.82 4.40 -5.92
CA PHE A 198 -13.33 3.58 -7.03
C PHE A 198 -13.32 4.32 -8.38
N ALA A 199 -13.43 5.64 -8.39
CA ALA A 199 -13.34 6.44 -9.61
C ALA A 199 -11.93 6.44 -10.23
N GLN A 200 -10.90 6.08 -9.45
CA GLN A 200 -9.50 6.04 -9.86
C GLN A 200 -9.02 4.62 -10.16
N LEU A 201 -9.86 3.60 -9.93
CA LEU A 201 -9.48 2.21 -10.18
C LEU A 201 -9.21 1.96 -11.67
N PRO A 202 -8.21 1.13 -11.98
CA PRO A 202 -7.93 0.73 -13.37
C PRO A 202 -9.15 0.01 -13.95
N GLN A 203 -9.46 0.32 -15.21
CA GLN A 203 -10.63 -0.25 -15.89
C GLN A 203 -10.32 -1.55 -16.64
N ASP A 204 -9.03 -1.88 -16.80
CA ASP A 204 -8.52 -3.09 -17.43
C ASP A 204 -7.24 -3.59 -16.74
N ASN A 205 -6.83 -4.83 -17.06
CA ASN A 205 -5.66 -5.44 -16.42
C ASN A 205 -4.34 -4.75 -16.78
N LYS A 206 -4.24 -4.15 -17.98
CA LYS A 206 -3.04 -3.44 -18.40
C LYS A 206 -2.81 -2.22 -17.50
N ALA A 207 -3.84 -1.42 -17.29
CA ALA A 207 -3.80 -0.28 -16.37
C ALA A 207 -3.47 -0.74 -14.94
N ALA A 208 -4.04 -1.87 -14.50
CA ALA A 208 -3.75 -2.43 -13.19
C ALA A 208 -2.26 -2.81 -13.03
N VAL A 209 -1.69 -3.50 -14.01
CA VAL A 209 -0.26 -3.88 -14.02
C VAL A 209 0.64 -2.65 -14.08
N LEU A 210 0.26 -1.62 -14.84
CA LEU A 210 1.02 -0.36 -14.89
C LEU A 210 1.08 0.34 -13.52
N ILE A 211 0.00 0.29 -12.73
CA ILE A 211 0.00 0.82 -11.36
C ILE A 211 0.97 0.02 -10.48
N VAL A 212 0.89 -1.32 -10.52
CA VAL A 212 1.79 -2.20 -9.74
C VAL A 212 3.26 -1.92 -10.04
N LEU A 213 3.62 -1.87 -11.34
CA LEU A 213 4.99 -1.59 -11.75
C LEU A 213 5.44 -0.17 -11.36
N SER A 214 4.56 0.82 -11.47
CA SER A 214 4.90 2.21 -11.12
C SER A 214 5.14 2.37 -9.62
N ASN A 215 4.36 1.69 -8.78
CA ASN A 215 4.55 1.68 -7.33
C ASN A 215 5.90 1.05 -6.97
N GLN A 216 6.26 -0.08 -7.59
CA GLN A 216 7.56 -0.72 -7.39
C GLN A 216 8.72 0.17 -7.84
N VAL A 217 8.57 0.91 -8.96
CA VAL A 217 9.57 1.90 -9.38
C VAL A 217 9.78 2.96 -8.31
N GLY A 218 8.71 3.43 -7.66
CA GLY A 218 8.77 4.39 -6.56
C GLY A 218 9.60 3.85 -5.40
N VAL A 219 9.18 2.71 -4.84
CA VAL A 219 9.85 2.10 -3.68
C VAL A 219 11.34 1.84 -3.94
N VAL A 220 11.69 1.26 -5.09
CA VAL A 220 13.10 0.99 -5.43
C VAL A 220 13.91 2.28 -5.58
N LYS A 221 13.32 3.36 -6.08
CA LYS A 221 14.00 4.65 -6.16
C LYS A 221 14.23 5.24 -4.78
N ASP A 222 13.22 5.19 -3.92
CA ASP A 222 13.31 5.73 -2.56
C ASP A 222 14.46 5.04 -1.81
N ALA A 223 14.59 3.71 -1.92
CA ALA A 223 15.71 2.95 -1.32
C ALA A 223 17.08 3.33 -1.91
N ILE A 224 17.17 3.64 -3.21
CA ILE A 224 18.42 4.11 -3.83
C ILE A 224 18.77 5.52 -3.31
N GLU A 225 17.79 6.41 -3.29
CA GLU A 225 17.94 7.79 -2.82
C GLU A 225 18.32 7.83 -1.34
N GLU A 226 17.76 6.93 -0.52
CA GLU A 226 18.11 6.77 0.89
C GLU A 226 19.60 6.43 1.08
N ILE A 227 20.13 5.43 0.37
CA ILE A 227 21.55 5.07 0.45
C ILE A 227 22.45 6.20 -0.10
N GLU A 228 22.05 6.85 -1.19
CA GLU A 228 22.80 7.98 -1.75
C GLU A 228 22.88 9.16 -0.77
N GLN A 229 21.76 9.49 -0.12
CA GLN A 229 21.70 10.52 0.90
C GLN A 229 22.56 10.15 2.10
N ALA A 230 22.43 8.93 2.63
CA ALA A 230 23.21 8.47 3.77
C ALA A 230 24.73 8.53 3.50
N LEU A 231 25.18 8.12 2.30
CA LEU A 231 26.59 8.21 1.90
C LEU A 231 27.11 9.65 1.84
N SER A 232 26.25 10.61 1.47
CA SER A 232 26.58 12.03 1.37
C SER A 232 26.66 12.72 2.73
N GLU A 233 25.80 12.32 3.67
CA GLU A 233 25.74 12.86 5.04
C GLU A 233 26.82 12.25 5.94
N ALA A 234 27.33 11.06 5.61
CA ALA A 234 28.38 10.36 6.34
C ALA A 234 29.80 10.96 6.21
N GLN A 235 29.93 12.23 5.82
CA GLN A 235 31.21 12.96 5.96
C GLN A 235 31.42 13.33 7.45
N ASP A 236 32.51 12.85 8.04
CA ASP A 236 32.86 13.13 9.43
C ASP A 236 33.02 14.66 9.64
N PRO A 237 32.14 15.30 10.45
CA PRO A 237 32.21 16.74 10.73
C PRO A 237 33.51 17.16 11.46
N PHE A 238 34.30 16.20 11.93
CA PHE A 238 35.50 16.40 12.73
C PHE A 238 36.79 15.92 12.05
N VAL A 239 36.75 15.57 10.75
CA VAL A 239 37.96 15.18 9.98
C VAL A 239 39.00 16.30 9.94
N ASP A 240 38.58 17.57 9.98
CA ASP A 240 39.48 18.73 9.92
C ASP A 240 39.97 19.23 11.29
N VAL A 241 39.60 18.60 12.41
CA VAL A 241 39.76 19.21 13.75
C VAL A 241 40.92 18.66 14.58
N LEU A 242 41.58 17.54 14.27
CA LEU A 242 42.59 16.99 15.19
C LEU A 242 43.89 16.51 14.54
N ASP A 243 44.97 17.09 15.09
CA ASP A 243 46.38 16.74 15.01
C ASP A 243 46.69 15.23 15.21
N ASP A 244 47.82 14.85 14.62
CA ASP A 244 48.43 13.56 14.32
C ASP A 244 48.66 12.55 15.49
N ASP A 245 48.01 12.67 16.66
CA ASP A 245 48.48 12.00 17.89
C ASP A 245 47.41 11.42 18.85
N GLN A 246 46.24 10.96 18.39
CA GLN A 246 45.28 10.27 19.27
C GLN A 246 44.71 8.95 18.73
N GLU A 247 44.59 8.00 19.66
CA GLU A 247 44.17 6.59 19.52
C GLU A 247 42.99 6.36 18.57
N PRO A 248 42.88 5.16 17.93
CA PRO A 248 41.76 4.83 17.06
C PRO A 248 40.46 5.04 17.83
N ARG A 249 39.63 5.99 17.39
CA ARG A 249 38.30 6.23 17.98
C ARG A 249 37.54 4.90 17.96
N GLY A 250 37.09 4.43 19.13
CA GLY A 250 36.36 3.16 19.31
C GLY A 250 34.95 3.13 18.70
N ASN A 251 34.73 3.85 17.60
CA ASN A 251 33.45 4.01 16.90
C ASN A 251 33.56 3.62 15.40
N GLN A 252 34.59 2.86 15.01
CA GLN A 252 34.82 2.41 13.62
C GLN A 252 33.60 1.68 13.02
N ASP A 253 32.81 0.99 13.85
CA ASP A 253 31.62 0.25 13.43
C ASP A 253 30.42 1.16 13.02
N THR A 254 30.55 2.47 13.20
CA THR A 254 29.48 3.45 12.93
C THR A 254 29.63 4.14 11.57
N TYR A 255 30.74 3.92 10.87
CA TYR A 255 31.09 4.62 9.64
C TYR A 255 31.47 3.64 8.53
N TRP A 256 31.20 4.03 7.29
CA TRP A 256 31.74 3.32 6.14
C TRP A 256 33.24 3.52 6.00
N SER A 257 33.97 2.41 5.93
CA SER A 257 35.35 2.40 5.48
C SER A 257 35.44 2.74 3.99
N GLU A 258 36.65 3.07 3.52
CA GLU A 258 36.88 3.26 2.08
C GLU A 258 36.57 1.99 1.28
N ASN A 259 36.79 0.81 1.86
CA ASN A 259 36.43 -0.44 1.19
C ASN A 259 34.92 -0.64 1.11
N ASP A 260 34.18 -0.34 2.18
CA ASP A 260 32.71 -0.38 2.15
C ASP A 260 32.17 0.53 1.04
N ARG A 261 32.69 1.75 0.94
CA ARG A 261 32.32 2.70 -0.13
C ARG A 261 32.59 2.13 -1.53
N ARG A 262 33.68 1.39 -1.71
CA ARG A 262 33.99 0.71 -2.97
C ARG A 262 33.02 -0.41 -3.29
N VAL A 263 32.61 -1.22 -2.30
CA VAL A 263 31.63 -2.32 -2.45
C VAL A 263 30.21 -1.80 -2.68
N ILE A 264 29.83 -0.70 -2.01
CA ILE A 264 28.51 -0.08 -2.15
C ILE A 264 28.24 0.38 -3.59
N GLY A 265 29.25 0.87 -4.30
CA GLY A 265 29.09 1.35 -5.69
C GLY A 265 28.46 0.30 -6.64
N PRO A 266 29.04 -0.90 -6.78
CA PRO A 266 28.44 -2.01 -7.52
C PRO A 266 27.06 -2.45 -7.02
N CYS A 267 26.83 -2.47 -5.69
CA CYS A 267 25.52 -2.78 -5.11
C CYS A 267 24.45 -1.76 -5.55
N GLN A 268 24.76 -0.47 -5.48
CA GLN A 268 23.91 0.59 -6.02
C GLN A 268 23.71 0.45 -7.53
N GLY A 269 24.74 0.02 -8.27
CA GLY A 269 24.63 -0.29 -9.70
C GLY A 269 23.56 -1.36 -9.98
N LEU A 270 23.49 -2.40 -9.14
CA LEU A 270 22.47 -3.45 -9.24
C LEU A 270 21.07 -2.96 -8.83
N MET A 271 20.96 -2.14 -7.78
CA MET A 271 19.70 -1.49 -7.40
C MET A 271 19.19 -0.60 -8.54
N LYS A 272 20.08 0.20 -9.16
CA LYS A 272 19.78 1.05 -10.32
C LYS A 272 19.39 0.23 -11.55
N ALA A 273 19.98 -0.95 -11.76
CA ALA A 273 19.57 -1.88 -12.80
C ALA A 273 18.14 -2.39 -12.56
N SER A 274 17.77 -2.68 -11.31
CA SER A 274 16.40 -3.05 -10.92
C SER A 274 15.41 -1.92 -11.22
N ALA A 275 15.72 -0.68 -10.83
CA ALA A 275 14.90 0.49 -11.15
C ALA A 275 14.77 0.73 -12.66
N ALA A 276 15.85 0.54 -13.42
CA ALA A 276 15.86 0.67 -14.87
C ALA A 276 15.02 -0.42 -15.54
N CYS A 277 15.12 -1.67 -15.07
CA CYS A 277 14.32 -2.80 -15.53
C CYS A 277 12.83 -2.51 -15.36
N LEU A 278 12.40 -2.15 -14.16
CA LEU A 278 11.01 -1.80 -13.87
C LEU A 278 10.52 -0.64 -14.75
N ARG A 279 11.28 0.46 -14.87
CA ARG A 279 10.89 1.59 -15.74
C ARG A 279 10.76 1.20 -17.21
N LYS A 280 11.69 0.40 -17.73
CA LYS A 280 11.67 -0.07 -19.12
C LYS A 280 10.52 -1.04 -19.35
N LEU A 281 10.25 -1.93 -18.40
CA LEU A 281 9.10 -2.82 -18.42
C LEU A 281 7.78 -2.04 -18.40
N THR A 282 7.61 -1.07 -17.49
CA THR A 282 6.43 -0.18 -17.46
C THR A 282 6.21 0.50 -18.82
N SER A 283 7.28 0.96 -19.46
CA SER A 283 7.21 1.57 -20.80
C SER A 283 6.80 0.55 -21.87
N ALA A 284 7.33 -0.67 -21.81
CA ALA A 284 7.00 -1.75 -22.74
C ALA A 284 5.54 -2.23 -22.57
N VAL A 285 5.07 -2.44 -21.34
CA VAL A 285 3.65 -2.77 -21.06
C VAL A 285 2.74 -1.67 -21.56
N ARG A 286 3.10 -0.39 -21.36
CA ARG A 286 2.31 0.74 -21.85
C ARG A 286 2.17 0.71 -23.37
N ALA A 287 3.27 0.49 -24.09
CA ALA A 287 3.29 0.49 -25.56
C ALA A 287 2.64 -0.77 -26.16
N ASN A 288 2.98 -1.95 -25.62
CA ASN A 288 2.75 -3.24 -26.28
C ASN A 288 1.78 -4.16 -25.53
N GLY A 289 1.39 -3.80 -24.30
CA GLY A 289 0.50 -4.62 -23.49
C GLY A 289 -0.87 -4.80 -24.15
N ASP A 290 -1.30 -6.05 -24.24
CA ASP A 290 -2.55 -6.48 -24.85
C ASP A 290 -3.40 -7.27 -23.83
N VAL A 291 -4.70 -6.97 -23.80
CA VAL A 291 -5.68 -7.58 -22.88
C VAL A 291 -6.76 -8.37 -23.64
N THR A 292 -6.64 -8.50 -24.97
CA THR A 292 -7.66 -9.14 -25.81
C THR A 292 -7.64 -10.66 -25.76
N THR A 293 -6.50 -11.27 -25.42
CA THR A 293 -6.35 -12.72 -25.31
C THR A 293 -6.06 -13.14 -23.88
N SER A 294 -6.57 -14.31 -23.48
CA SER A 294 -6.31 -14.89 -22.16
C SER A 294 -4.81 -15.16 -21.93
N GLN A 295 -4.08 -15.52 -22.98
CA GLN A 295 -2.64 -15.72 -22.93
C GLN A 295 -1.89 -14.41 -22.62
N HIS A 296 -2.21 -13.31 -23.30
CA HIS A 296 -1.55 -12.03 -23.05
C HIS A 296 -1.92 -11.48 -21.67
N LEU A 297 -3.18 -11.65 -21.23
CA LEU A 297 -3.59 -11.33 -19.87
C LEU A 297 -2.78 -12.07 -18.80
N ALA A 298 -2.62 -13.40 -18.96
CA ALA A 298 -1.81 -14.20 -18.05
C ALA A 298 -0.35 -13.73 -18.03
N GLN A 299 0.23 -13.41 -19.19
CA GLN A 299 1.60 -12.87 -19.25
C GLN A 299 1.74 -11.51 -18.56
N LEU A 300 0.72 -10.64 -18.62
CA LEU A 300 0.74 -9.38 -17.88
C LEU A 300 0.70 -9.61 -16.36
N ASP A 301 -0.08 -10.59 -15.90
CA ASP A 301 -0.13 -10.98 -14.50
C ASP A 301 1.19 -11.63 -14.04
N ASP A 302 1.79 -12.49 -14.86
CA ASP A 302 3.10 -13.11 -14.57
C ASP A 302 4.20 -12.04 -14.43
N LEU A 303 4.16 -11.01 -15.27
CA LEU A 303 5.08 -9.86 -15.18
C LEU A 303 4.89 -9.08 -13.89
N ALA A 304 3.65 -8.79 -13.49
CA ALA A 304 3.37 -8.11 -12.22
C ALA A 304 3.74 -8.97 -11.00
N ASP A 305 3.57 -10.29 -11.10
CA ASP A 305 3.87 -11.21 -10.01
C ASP A 305 5.37 -11.38 -9.80
N ILE A 306 6.17 -11.56 -10.86
CA ILE A 306 7.61 -11.75 -10.69
C ILE A 306 8.31 -10.47 -10.21
N THR A 307 7.82 -9.29 -10.58
CA THR A 307 8.48 -8.04 -10.20
C THR A 307 8.20 -7.63 -8.75
N LYS A 308 7.20 -8.22 -8.08
CA LYS A 308 6.85 -7.90 -6.68
C LYS A 308 7.98 -8.17 -5.69
N ASP A 309 8.86 -9.10 -6.04
CA ASP A 309 9.97 -9.49 -5.18
C ASP A 309 11.20 -8.59 -5.38
N LEU A 310 11.20 -7.71 -6.40
CA LEU A 310 12.33 -6.81 -6.66
C LEU A 310 12.48 -5.74 -5.58
N SER A 311 11.38 -5.12 -5.11
CA SER A 311 11.49 -4.11 -4.05
C SER A 311 11.97 -4.69 -2.73
N PRO A 312 11.42 -5.82 -2.19
CA PRO A 312 12.00 -6.46 -1.01
C PRO A 312 13.47 -6.85 -1.21
N GLY A 313 13.86 -7.38 -2.38
CA GLY A 313 15.26 -7.73 -2.64
C GLY A 313 16.21 -6.53 -2.70
N VAL A 314 15.72 -5.36 -3.12
CA VAL A 314 16.46 -4.10 -3.07
C VAL A 314 16.58 -3.60 -1.64
N ASP A 315 15.50 -3.65 -0.86
CA ASP A 315 15.49 -3.23 0.55
C ASP A 315 16.41 -4.12 1.39
N ASP A 316 16.35 -5.45 1.22
CA ASP A 316 17.23 -6.41 1.90
C ASP A 316 18.71 -6.13 1.59
N LEU A 317 19.03 -5.80 0.34
CA LEU A 317 20.38 -5.37 -0.03
C LEU A 317 20.74 -4.05 0.63
N ALA A 318 19.87 -3.03 0.57
CA ALA A 318 20.11 -1.71 1.14
C ALA A 318 20.38 -1.78 2.65
N LEU A 319 19.62 -2.59 3.39
CA LEU A 319 19.82 -2.82 4.82
C LEU A 319 21.21 -3.39 5.14
N CYS A 320 21.73 -4.26 4.28
CA CYS A 320 23.08 -4.83 4.45
C CYS A 320 24.20 -3.84 4.15
N LEU A 321 23.90 -2.71 3.49
CA LEU A 321 24.90 -1.70 3.16
C LEU A 321 25.16 -0.73 4.31
N TYR A 322 24.35 -0.70 5.37
CA TYR A 322 24.62 0.18 6.52
C TYR A 322 25.73 -0.37 7.42
N PRO A 323 26.53 0.50 8.08
CA PRO A 323 27.55 0.06 9.03
C PRO A 323 26.96 -0.59 10.29
N PRO A 324 27.68 -1.55 10.92
CA PRO A 324 28.87 -2.22 10.41
C PRO A 324 28.51 -3.18 9.27
N MET A 325 29.22 -3.07 8.13
CA MET A 325 28.87 -3.83 6.94
C MET A 325 29.35 -5.28 7.02
N ASP A 326 28.42 -6.23 6.95
CA ASP A 326 28.73 -7.66 6.88
C ASP A 326 28.86 -8.09 5.41
N TYR A 327 30.09 -8.25 4.94
CA TYR A 327 30.38 -8.65 3.56
C TYR A 327 29.75 -9.98 3.16
N SER A 328 29.54 -10.90 4.09
CA SER A 328 28.88 -12.18 3.79
C SER A 328 27.39 -11.98 3.51
N GLY A 329 26.71 -11.17 4.31
CA GLY A 329 25.33 -10.74 4.08
C GLY A 329 25.17 -9.93 2.79
N VAL A 330 26.13 -9.06 2.48
CA VAL A 330 26.14 -8.30 1.21
C VAL A 330 26.30 -9.24 0.02
N GLU A 331 27.22 -10.21 0.06
CA GLU A 331 27.43 -11.17 -1.02
C GLU A 331 26.18 -12.04 -1.27
N GLU A 332 25.52 -12.47 -0.20
CA GLU A 332 24.29 -13.26 -0.29
C GLU A 332 23.17 -12.44 -0.96
N ASN A 333 22.91 -11.22 -0.48
CA ASN A 333 21.81 -10.40 -0.97
C ASN A 333 22.05 -9.83 -2.38
N VAL A 334 23.29 -9.47 -2.73
CA VAL A 334 23.62 -9.06 -4.10
C VAL A 334 23.44 -10.22 -5.08
N SER A 335 23.79 -11.45 -4.67
CA SER A 335 23.60 -12.65 -5.48
C SER A 335 22.11 -12.99 -5.66
N LYS A 336 21.31 -12.90 -4.60
CA LYS A 336 19.85 -13.10 -4.65
C LYS A 336 19.18 -12.09 -5.57
N LEU A 337 19.47 -10.80 -5.41
CA LEU A 337 18.88 -9.75 -6.23
C LEU A 337 19.27 -9.90 -7.71
N ALA A 338 20.54 -10.22 -8.00
CA ALA A 338 20.98 -10.45 -9.37
C ALA A 338 20.26 -11.66 -10.01
N ALA A 339 20.12 -12.77 -9.28
CA ALA A 339 19.40 -13.95 -9.76
C ALA A 339 17.91 -13.65 -10.01
N LEU A 340 17.27 -12.90 -9.13
CA LEU A 340 15.89 -12.44 -9.29
C LEU A 340 15.75 -11.55 -10.53
N LEU A 341 16.63 -10.57 -10.69
CA LEU A 341 16.58 -9.62 -11.81
C LEU A 341 16.80 -10.33 -13.15
N LYS A 342 17.69 -11.33 -13.21
CA LYS A 342 17.84 -12.20 -14.39
C LYS A 342 16.56 -12.98 -14.71
N LYS A 343 15.90 -13.55 -13.70
CA LYS A 343 14.63 -14.25 -13.86
C LYS A 343 13.53 -13.31 -14.39
N VAL A 344 13.47 -12.08 -13.88
CA VAL A 344 12.56 -11.04 -14.38
C VAL A 344 12.86 -10.73 -15.86
N LEU A 345 14.12 -10.48 -16.22
CA LEU A 345 14.52 -10.17 -17.60
C LEU A 345 14.20 -11.31 -18.57
N GLU A 346 14.31 -12.56 -18.13
CA GLU A 346 13.94 -13.73 -18.94
C GLU A 346 12.42 -13.80 -19.18
N ILE A 347 11.61 -13.57 -18.14
CA ILE A 347 10.14 -13.54 -18.29
C ILE A 347 9.74 -12.39 -19.21
N ILE A 348 10.33 -11.20 -19.06
CA ILE A 348 10.13 -10.07 -19.97
C ILE A 348 10.44 -10.49 -21.41
N ARG A 349 11.60 -11.10 -21.66
CA ARG A 349 12.04 -11.56 -22.99
C ARG A 349 11.03 -12.53 -23.63
N SER A 350 10.42 -13.39 -22.83
CA SER A 350 9.44 -14.39 -23.30
C SER A 350 8.01 -13.86 -23.47
N SER A 351 7.73 -12.64 -22.99
CA SER A 351 6.38 -12.06 -22.98
C SER A 351 6.04 -11.32 -24.26
N HIS A 352 4.74 -11.16 -24.55
CA HIS A 352 4.26 -10.40 -25.71
C HIS A 352 4.65 -8.92 -25.69
N VAL A 353 5.01 -8.35 -24.52
CA VAL A 353 5.39 -6.93 -24.44
C VAL A 353 6.80 -6.66 -24.95
N CYS A 354 7.62 -7.70 -25.14
CA CYS A 354 8.99 -7.60 -25.62
C CYS A 354 9.10 -7.86 -27.13
N GLY A 355 9.11 -6.78 -27.93
CA GLY A 355 9.45 -6.84 -29.35
C GLY A 355 10.95 -6.67 -29.61
N GLU A 356 11.34 -6.61 -30.88
CA GLU A 356 12.75 -6.42 -31.29
C GLU A 356 13.39 -5.18 -30.66
N SER A 357 12.63 -4.07 -30.58
CA SER A 357 13.12 -2.83 -29.97
C SER A 357 13.38 -2.95 -28.46
N GLN A 358 12.71 -3.89 -27.79
CA GLN A 358 12.88 -4.11 -26.36
C GLN A 358 14.08 -5.02 -26.05
N LEU A 359 14.37 -5.99 -26.92
CA LEU A 359 15.47 -6.94 -26.74
C LEU A 359 16.82 -6.25 -26.50
N THR A 360 17.07 -5.12 -27.17
CA THR A 360 18.32 -4.35 -27.00
C THR A 360 18.55 -3.92 -25.56
N TRP A 361 17.55 -3.34 -24.89
CA TRP A 361 17.72 -2.90 -23.50
C TRP A 361 17.65 -4.07 -22.52
N VAL A 362 16.93 -5.14 -22.85
CA VAL A 362 16.92 -6.37 -22.04
C VAL A 362 18.32 -6.97 -21.98
N GLN A 363 19.00 -7.11 -23.13
CA GLN A 363 20.38 -7.62 -23.20
C GLN A 363 21.38 -6.70 -22.50
N PHE A 364 21.22 -5.39 -22.66
CA PHE A 364 22.06 -4.42 -21.95
C PHE A 364 21.92 -4.53 -20.43
N LEU A 365 20.69 -4.65 -19.91
CA LEU A 365 20.45 -4.79 -18.48
C LEU A 365 20.99 -6.12 -17.95
N ASP A 366 20.82 -7.21 -18.70
CA ASP A 366 21.38 -8.53 -18.33
C ASP A 366 22.90 -8.45 -18.15
N GLY A 367 23.61 -7.84 -19.11
CA GLY A 367 25.06 -7.59 -18.99
C GLY A 367 25.43 -6.64 -17.83
N ALA A 368 24.60 -5.63 -17.55
CA ALA A 368 24.80 -4.73 -16.42
C ALA A 368 24.64 -5.45 -15.06
N VAL A 369 23.72 -6.41 -14.97
CA VAL A 369 23.55 -7.26 -13.78
C VAL A 369 24.81 -8.09 -13.54
N ASP A 370 25.32 -8.75 -14.57
CA ASP A 370 26.55 -9.55 -14.48
C ASP A 370 27.76 -8.72 -14.09
N HIS A 371 27.91 -7.54 -14.71
CA HIS A 371 28.99 -6.62 -14.37
C HIS A 371 28.99 -6.21 -12.90
N ASN A 372 27.83 -5.77 -12.38
CA ASN A 372 27.74 -5.30 -11.00
C ASN A 372 27.87 -6.44 -9.99
N LEU A 373 27.28 -7.61 -10.27
CA LEU A 373 27.43 -8.80 -9.44
C LEU A 373 28.89 -9.23 -9.32
N GLN A 374 29.58 -9.37 -10.47
CA GLN A 374 30.97 -9.82 -10.45
C GLN A 374 31.87 -8.80 -9.76
N LYS A 375 31.68 -7.51 -10.05
CA LYS A 375 32.46 -6.44 -9.43
C LYS A 375 32.26 -6.36 -7.91
N ALA A 376 31.03 -6.56 -7.42
CA ALA A 376 30.77 -6.64 -5.98
C ALA A 376 31.55 -7.81 -5.35
N LYS A 377 31.46 -9.01 -5.95
CA LYS A 377 32.16 -10.21 -5.47
C LYS A 377 33.68 -10.05 -5.47
N ASP A 378 34.24 -9.49 -6.53
CA ASP A 378 35.68 -9.27 -6.64
C ASP A 378 36.21 -8.33 -5.55
N LEU A 379 35.44 -7.31 -5.16
CA LEU A 379 35.81 -6.38 -4.10
C LEU A 379 35.65 -6.99 -2.71
N ILE A 380 34.61 -7.81 -2.49
CA ILE A 380 34.40 -8.54 -1.24
C ILE A 380 35.51 -9.56 -0.99
N GLN A 381 35.92 -10.29 -2.03
CA GLN A 381 36.96 -11.32 -1.93
C GLN A 381 38.38 -10.75 -1.78
N GLN A 382 38.62 -9.48 -2.14
CA GLN A 382 39.92 -8.83 -1.94
C GLN A 382 40.24 -8.60 -0.45
N ASP A 383 39.23 -8.64 0.42
CA ASP A 383 39.35 -8.37 1.86
C ASP A 383 39.00 -9.58 2.77
N SER A 384 38.65 -10.74 2.17
CA SER A 384 38.51 -12.03 2.88
C SER A 384 39.84 -12.79 2.89
#